data_AF-A0A3E5HPT5-F1
#
_entry.id   AF-A0A3E5HPT5-F1
#
_cell.length_a   1.000
_cell.length_b   1.000
_cell.length_c   1.000
_cell.angle_alpha   90.00
_cell.angle_beta   90.00
_cell.angle_gamma   90.00
#
_symmetry.space_group_name_H-M   'P 1'
#
loop_
_entity.id
_entity.type
_entity.pdbx_description
1 polymer ?
#
loop_
_entity_poly.entity_id
_entity_poly.type
_entity_poly.pdbx_seq_one_letter_code
_entity_poly.pdbx_strand_id
1 'polypeptide(L)'
;MEASESYHKAAGEYSKLVDGDAAAASKVAAGQVADAKTVDALAEELKATEPKTVACVADDKAGYEAQAALIEKHAGWYGKHAKSLENAVKAVNDSKLAKTVSDAERLLKDSDGKVQDAKTRDELSKAIKAKDADAIAAASKKVNDSMAAKTKADEEAQRKAEEEAAAQAAAEAAAAAQAQTQQSYSAPQQSYTPSYSGGTSGSTGGGSGSSAPDFVPVSKGFGVGSADDCDAACRAPIQH
;
A
#
# COMPACT_ATOMS: atom_id res chain seq x y z
N MET A 1 55.85 -8.41 -26.41
CA MET A 1 55.47 -8.54 -24.99
C MET A 1 54.36 -7.56 -24.60
N GLU A 2 54.38 -6.29 -25.04
CA GLU A 2 53.31 -5.32 -24.72
C GLU A 2 51.89 -5.73 -25.15
N ALA A 3 51.72 -6.32 -26.34
CA ALA A 3 50.39 -6.71 -26.84
C ALA A 3 49.74 -7.83 -26.00
N SER A 4 50.53 -8.81 -25.55
CA SER A 4 50.02 -9.90 -24.69
C SER A 4 49.70 -9.42 -23.27
N GLU A 5 50.50 -8.51 -22.72
CA GLU A 5 50.26 -7.95 -21.38
C GLU A 5 49.00 -7.08 -21.35
N SER A 6 48.82 -6.23 -22.37
CA SER A 6 47.62 -5.40 -22.51
C SER A 6 46.35 -6.24 -22.69
N TYR A 7 46.42 -7.32 -23.46
CA TYR A 7 45.33 -8.30 -23.57
C TYR A 7 44.97 -8.93 -22.21
N HIS A 8 45.96 -9.48 -21.49
CA HIS A 8 45.69 -10.13 -20.20
C HIS A 8 45.13 -9.16 -19.17
N LYS A 9 45.61 -7.90 -19.16
CA LYS A 9 45.07 -6.85 -18.31
C LYS A 9 43.61 -6.56 -18.66
N ALA A 10 43.29 -6.34 -19.94
CA ALA A 10 41.93 -6.04 -20.38
C ALA A 10 40.95 -7.18 -20.08
N ALA A 11 41.36 -8.43 -20.32
CA ALA A 11 40.57 -9.62 -19.99
C ALA A 11 40.33 -9.73 -18.46
N GLY A 12 41.36 -9.48 -17.66
CA GLY A 12 41.26 -9.51 -16.20
C GLY A 12 40.38 -8.39 -15.62
N GLU A 13 40.41 -7.18 -16.18
CA GLU A 13 39.52 -6.08 -15.80
C GLU A 13 38.06 -6.39 -16.15
N TYR A 14 37.81 -6.95 -17.33
CA TYR A 14 36.47 -7.39 -17.75
C TYR A 14 35.91 -8.48 -16.84
N SER A 15 36.68 -9.55 -16.57
CA SER A 15 36.23 -10.63 -15.68
C SER A 15 35.93 -10.12 -14.27
N LYS A 16 36.77 -9.24 -13.70
CA LYS A 16 36.47 -8.62 -12.39
C LYS A 16 35.16 -7.84 -12.38
N LEU A 17 34.85 -7.13 -13.47
CA LEU A 17 33.61 -6.39 -13.59
C LEU A 17 32.40 -7.33 -13.71
N VAL A 18 32.52 -8.38 -14.53
CA VAL A 18 31.51 -9.44 -14.70
C VAL A 18 31.20 -10.13 -13.38
N ASP A 19 32.23 -10.60 -12.67
CA ASP A 19 32.10 -11.35 -11.41
C ASP A 19 31.79 -10.47 -10.20
N GLY A 20 32.03 -9.15 -10.32
CA GLY A 20 31.82 -8.15 -9.28
C GLY A 20 30.55 -7.34 -9.48
N ASP A 21 30.70 -6.08 -9.89
CA ASP A 21 29.60 -5.12 -9.92
C ASP A 21 28.48 -5.52 -10.89
N ALA A 22 28.81 -6.14 -12.02
CA ALA A 22 27.80 -6.63 -12.96
C ALA A 22 27.02 -7.82 -12.41
N ALA A 23 27.68 -8.76 -11.72
CA ALA A 23 27.00 -9.84 -11.00
C ALA A 23 26.14 -9.32 -9.84
N ALA A 24 26.52 -8.22 -9.19
CA ALA A 24 25.69 -7.59 -8.18
C ALA A 24 24.47 -6.90 -8.81
N ALA A 25 24.67 -6.16 -9.90
CA ALA A 25 23.61 -5.44 -10.60
C ALA A 25 22.63 -6.38 -11.35
N SER A 26 23.08 -7.55 -11.82
CA SER A 26 22.23 -8.54 -12.48
C SER A 26 21.20 -9.20 -11.55
N LYS A 27 21.40 -9.10 -10.23
CA LYS A 27 20.44 -9.54 -9.20
C LYS A 27 19.31 -8.54 -8.99
N VAL A 28 19.41 -7.33 -9.54
CA VAL A 28 18.38 -6.31 -9.43
C VAL A 28 17.22 -6.68 -10.34
N ALA A 29 16.03 -6.85 -9.75
CA ALA A 29 14.83 -7.16 -10.52
C ALA A 29 14.27 -5.91 -11.21
N ALA A 30 13.56 -6.10 -12.33
CA ALA A 30 12.88 -5.02 -13.06
C ALA A 30 11.93 -4.18 -12.18
N GLY A 31 11.32 -4.78 -11.16
CA GLY A 31 10.47 -4.06 -10.21
C GLY A 31 11.22 -3.14 -9.23
N GLN A 32 12.54 -3.30 -9.09
CA GLN A 32 13.39 -2.53 -8.18
C GLN A 32 14.04 -1.30 -8.85
N VAL A 33 13.85 -1.13 -10.15
CA VAL A 33 14.35 0.00 -10.93
C VAL A 33 13.21 0.88 -11.44
N ALA A 34 13.52 2.11 -11.82
CA ALA A 34 12.56 3.02 -12.43
C ALA A 34 12.33 2.69 -13.92
N ASP A 35 13.40 2.30 -14.60
CA ASP A 35 13.40 1.83 -15.98
C ASP A 35 13.84 0.37 -16.04
N ALA A 36 12.88 -0.53 -16.31
CA ALA A 36 13.16 -1.96 -16.45
C ALA A 36 14.15 -2.27 -17.58
N LYS A 37 14.22 -1.42 -18.62
CA LYS A 37 15.09 -1.63 -19.77
C LYS A 37 16.57 -1.59 -19.40
N THR A 38 16.94 -0.94 -18.29
CA THR A 38 18.34 -0.96 -17.84
C THR A 38 18.77 -2.34 -17.37
N VAL A 39 17.85 -3.11 -16.76
CA VAL A 39 18.12 -4.51 -16.35
C VAL A 39 18.24 -5.40 -17.57
N ASP A 40 17.35 -5.22 -18.56
CA ASP A 40 17.42 -5.95 -19.83
C ASP A 40 18.73 -5.65 -20.58
N ALA A 41 19.12 -4.37 -20.67
CA ALA A 41 20.37 -3.97 -21.32
C ALA A 41 21.61 -4.57 -20.63
N LEU A 42 21.64 -4.59 -19.29
CA LEU A 42 22.71 -5.26 -18.54
C LEU A 42 22.74 -6.77 -18.83
N ALA A 43 21.57 -7.42 -18.88
CA ALA A 43 21.47 -8.84 -19.19
C ALA A 43 21.95 -9.15 -20.62
N GLU A 44 21.70 -8.27 -21.59
CA GLU A 44 22.21 -8.41 -22.96
C GLU A 44 23.73 -8.22 -23.04
N GLU A 45 24.31 -7.25 -22.32
CA GLU A 45 25.77 -7.08 -22.25
C GLU A 45 26.46 -8.30 -21.62
N LEU A 46 25.87 -8.91 -20.59
CA LEU A 46 26.39 -10.12 -19.96
C LEU A 46 26.31 -11.37 -20.85
N LYS A 47 25.53 -11.35 -21.94
CA LYS A 47 25.48 -12.43 -22.94
C LYS A 47 26.56 -12.29 -24.02
N ALA A 48 27.38 -11.24 -23.97
CA ALA A 48 28.43 -11.02 -24.94
C ALA A 48 29.39 -12.23 -24.99
N THR A 49 29.64 -12.74 -26.20
CA THR A 49 30.54 -13.89 -26.39
C THR A 49 31.99 -13.44 -26.30
N GLU A 50 32.69 -13.92 -25.27
CA GLU A 50 34.10 -13.60 -25.08
C GLU A 50 34.98 -14.11 -26.23
N PRO A 51 36.03 -13.35 -26.60
CA PRO A 51 37.02 -13.80 -27.57
C PRO A 51 37.70 -15.10 -27.13
N LYS A 52 37.92 -16.01 -28.09
CA LYS A 52 38.65 -17.25 -27.81
C LYS A 52 40.11 -16.95 -27.42
N THR A 53 40.67 -17.81 -26.59
CA THR A 53 42.09 -17.74 -26.23
C THR A 53 42.97 -17.85 -27.48
N VAL A 54 43.98 -16.99 -27.56
CA VAL A 54 44.93 -16.98 -28.66
C VAL A 54 46.08 -17.92 -28.33
N ALA A 55 46.48 -18.77 -29.27
CA ALA A 55 47.63 -19.66 -29.08
C ALA A 55 48.93 -18.86 -29.11
N CYS A 56 49.85 -19.16 -28.18
CA CYS A 56 51.17 -18.52 -28.10
C CYS A 56 52.19 -19.13 -29.09
N VAL A 57 51.82 -20.19 -29.83
CA VAL A 57 52.71 -20.92 -30.74
C VAL A 57 52.23 -20.74 -32.18
N ALA A 58 53.17 -20.41 -33.06
CA ALA A 58 53.00 -20.40 -34.51
C ALA A 58 54.20 -21.06 -35.19
N ASP A 59 53.95 -21.76 -36.30
CA ASP A 59 54.95 -22.53 -37.04
C ASP A 59 55.88 -21.66 -37.89
N ASP A 60 55.45 -20.43 -38.20
CA ASP A 60 56.20 -19.47 -39.01
C ASP A 60 55.98 -18.02 -38.58
N LYS A 61 56.78 -17.11 -39.14
CA LYS A 61 56.72 -15.67 -38.84
C LYS A 61 55.37 -15.05 -39.18
N ALA A 62 54.74 -15.46 -40.28
CA ALA A 62 53.43 -14.93 -40.67
C ALA A 62 52.34 -15.35 -39.68
N GLY A 63 52.44 -16.56 -39.13
CA GLY A 63 51.60 -17.03 -38.04
C GLY A 63 51.76 -16.18 -36.79
N TYR A 64 52.98 -15.81 -36.38
CA TYR A 64 53.18 -14.90 -35.24
C TYR A 64 52.58 -13.50 -35.48
N GLU A 65 52.74 -12.93 -36.67
CA GLU A 65 52.14 -11.64 -37.02
C GLU A 65 50.60 -11.70 -37.01
N ALA A 66 50.02 -12.79 -37.50
CA ALA A 66 48.58 -13.03 -37.43
C ALA A 66 48.06 -13.18 -35.99
N GLN A 67 48.77 -13.91 -35.13
CA GLN A 67 48.41 -14.03 -33.71
C GLN A 67 48.51 -12.68 -32.98
N ALA A 68 49.54 -11.88 -33.26
CA ALA A 68 49.67 -10.54 -32.69
C ALA A 68 48.47 -9.64 -33.05
N ALA A 69 48.04 -9.65 -34.32
CA ALA A 69 46.86 -8.89 -34.76
C ALA A 69 45.56 -9.39 -34.10
N LEU A 70 45.42 -10.70 -33.87
CA LEU A 70 44.28 -11.27 -33.13
C LEU A 70 44.27 -10.83 -31.66
N ILE A 71 45.42 -10.83 -31.01
CA ILE A 71 45.57 -10.37 -29.62
C ILE A 71 45.13 -8.90 -29.48
N GLU A 72 45.58 -8.04 -30.40
CA GLU A 72 45.17 -6.63 -30.41
C GLU A 72 43.66 -6.47 -30.63
N LYS A 73 43.07 -7.24 -31.56
CA LYS A 73 41.62 -7.25 -31.78
C LYS A 73 40.86 -7.67 -30.54
N HIS A 74 41.32 -8.72 -29.85
CA HIS A 74 40.67 -9.23 -28.64
C HIS A 74 40.81 -8.25 -27.47
N ALA A 75 41.99 -7.64 -27.29
CA ALA A 75 42.21 -6.59 -26.30
C ALA A 75 41.26 -5.40 -26.54
N GLY A 76 41.10 -4.99 -27.81
CA GLY A 76 40.15 -3.94 -28.20
C GLY A 76 38.68 -4.32 -27.95
N TRP A 77 38.32 -5.60 -28.07
CA TRP A 77 37.00 -6.10 -27.70
C TRP A 77 36.76 -5.97 -26.19
N TYR A 78 37.68 -6.47 -25.36
CA TYR A 78 37.55 -6.41 -23.90
C TYR A 78 37.46 -4.95 -23.40
N GLY A 79 38.26 -4.05 -23.95
CA GLY A 79 38.19 -2.63 -23.58
C GLY A 79 36.86 -1.95 -23.94
N LYS A 80 36.20 -2.36 -25.03
CA LYS A 80 34.88 -1.85 -25.41
C LYS A 80 33.78 -2.45 -24.54
N HIS A 81 33.78 -3.76 -24.35
CA HIS A 81 32.76 -4.44 -23.57
C HIS A 81 32.85 -4.13 -22.08
N ALA A 82 34.06 -3.94 -21.51
CA ALA A 82 34.20 -3.46 -20.14
C ALA A 82 33.54 -2.10 -19.93
N LYS A 83 33.75 -1.15 -20.84
CA LYS A 83 33.09 0.18 -20.77
C LYS A 83 31.58 0.09 -20.96
N SER A 84 31.11 -0.74 -21.90
CA SER A 84 29.67 -0.94 -22.12
C SER A 84 29.02 -1.53 -20.88
N LEU A 85 29.64 -2.55 -20.29
CA LEU A 85 29.18 -3.20 -19.08
C LEU A 85 29.18 -2.25 -17.87
N GLU A 86 30.23 -1.44 -17.69
CA GLU A 86 30.31 -0.43 -16.63
C GLU A 86 29.16 0.59 -16.76
N ASN A 87 28.89 1.06 -17.97
CA ASN A 87 27.77 1.95 -18.24
C ASN A 87 26.41 1.30 -17.96
N ALA A 88 26.24 0.03 -18.32
CA ALA A 88 25.00 -0.72 -18.05
C ALA A 88 24.79 -0.92 -16.54
N VAL A 89 25.84 -1.29 -15.79
CA VAL A 89 25.82 -1.39 -14.33
C VAL A 89 25.45 -0.05 -13.69
N LYS A 90 26.09 1.03 -14.14
CA LYS A 90 25.78 2.38 -13.66
C LYS A 90 24.32 2.75 -13.94
N ALA A 91 23.81 2.45 -15.14
CA ALA A 91 22.43 2.71 -15.51
C ALA A 91 21.43 1.97 -14.61
N VAL A 92 21.68 0.70 -14.28
CA VAL A 92 20.85 -0.07 -13.33
C VAL A 92 20.85 0.57 -11.95
N ASN A 93 22.02 0.95 -11.43
CA ASN A 93 22.15 1.57 -10.11
C ASN A 93 21.49 2.96 -10.05
N ASP A 94 21.69 3.79 -11.08
CA ASP A 94 21.04 5.10 -11.21
C ASP A 94 19.51 4.94 -11.29
N SER A 95 19.03 3.93 -12.03
CA SER A 95 17.60 3.62 -12.18
C SER A 95 16.99 3.13 -10.87
N LYS A 96 17.74 2.37 -10.06
CA LYS A 96 17.34 1.96 -8.70
C LYS A 96 17.21 3.17 -7.78
N LEU A 97 18.19 4.06 -7.79
CA LEU A 97 18.15 5.29 -7.01
C LEU A 97 17.00 6.21 -7.45
N ALA A 98 16.78 6.34 -8.75
CA ALA A 98 15.67 7.11 -9.31
C ALA A 98 14.31 6.55 -8.84
N LYS A 99 14.17 5.22 -8.76
CA LYS A 99 12.96 4.60 -8.21
C LYS A 99 12.76 4.96 -6.75
N THR A 100 13.79 4.81 -5.92
CA THR A 100 13.75 5.18 -4.49
C THR A 100 13.35 6.64 -4.29
N VAL A 101 13.92 7.55 -5.09
CA VAL A 101 13.55 8.97 -5.09
C VAL A 101 12.10 9.18 -5.50
N SER A 102 11.64 8.55 -6.59
CA SER A 102 10.26 8.66 -7.07
C SER A 102 9.24 8.14 -6.05
N ASP A 103 9.50 6.99 -5.44
CA ASP A 103 8.63 6.42 -4.41
C ASP A 103 8.55 7.33 -3.18
N ALA A 104 9.67 7.93 -2.78
CA ALA A 104 9.73 8.87 -1.69
C ALA A 104 9.02 10.20 -1.99
N GLU A 105 9.13 10.73 -3.21
CA GLU A 105 8.38 11.91 -3.64
C GLU A 105 6.87 11.67 -3.62
N ARG A 106 6.43 10.47 -4.03
CA ARG A 106 5.02 10.07 -3.90
C ARG A 106 4.59 10.03 -2.44
N LEU A 107 5.39 9.41 -1.57
CA LEU A 107 5.12 9.38 -0.13
C LEU A 107 5.05 10.79 0.48
N LEU A 108 5.93 11.70 0.08
CA LEU A 108 5.94 13.08 0.56
C LEU A 108 4.65 13.85 0.20
N LYS A 109 4.08 13.55 -0.97
CA LYS A 109 2.77 14.08 -1.40
C LYS A 109 1.63 13.42 -0.63
N ASP A 110 1.63 12.09 -0.54
CA ASP A 110 0.55 11.32 0.09
C ASP A 110 0.41 11.60 1.60
N SER A 111 1.53 11.96 2.24
CA SER A 111 1.62 12.30 3.67
C SER A 111 1.18 13.73 4.02
N ASP A 112 0.85 14.57 3.04
CA ASP A 112 0.41 15.94 3.28
C ASP A 112 -0.86 15.98 4.14
N GLY A 113 -0.81 16.69 5.28
CA GLY A 113 -1.89 16.74 6.27
C GLY A 113 -2.14 15.45 7.06
N LYS A 114 -1.47 14.33 6.74
CA LYS A 114 -1.72 13.01 7.35
C LYS A 114 -0.67 12.58 8.38
N VAL A 115 0.40 13.35 8.55
CA VAL A 115 1.41 13.11 9.59
C VAL A 115 1.10 13.90 10.86
N GLN A 116 1.58 13.40 12.00
CA GLN A 116 1.47 14.11 13.28
C GLN A 116 2.38 15.35 13.33
N ASP A 117 3.56 15.26 12.71
CA ASP A 117 4.61 16.28 12.80
C ASP A 117 5.19 16.62 11.42
N ALA A 118 5.23 17.92 11.10
CA ALA A 118 5.72 18.46 9.83
C ALA A 118 7.22 18.21 9.58
N LYS A 119 8.04 18.17 10.63
CA LYS A 119 9.49 17.88 10.55
C LYS A 119 9.75 16.49 9.95
N THR A 120 8.84 15.54 10.17
CA THR A 120 8.93 14.20 9.57
C THR A 120 8.96 14.26 8.04
N ARG A 121 8.16 15.16 7.45
CA ARG A 121 8.16 15.40 6.00
C ARG A 121 9.37 16.20 5.54
N ASP A 122 9.84 17.15 6.35
CA ASP A 122 11.05 17.93 6.05
C ASP A 122 12.30 17.05 5.97
N GLU A 123 12.44 16.07 6.88
CA GLU A 123 13.52 15.08 6.84
C GLU A 123 13.50 14.27 5.53
N LEU A 124 12.31 13.80 5.12
CA LEU A 124 12.14 13.10 3.84
C LEU A 124 12.47 14.00 2.64
N SER A 125 12.01 15.25 2.64
CA SER A 125 12.31 16.22 1.57
C SER A 125 13.81 16.48 1.43
N LYS A 126 14.54 16.59 2.55
CA LYS A 126 16.00 16.76 2.54
C LYS A 126 16.71 15.53 2.01
N ALA A 127 16.30 14.34 2.43
CA ALA A 127 16.87 13.07 1.96
C ALA A 127 16.67 12.88 0.44
N ILE A 128 15.48 13.21 -0.06
CA ILE A 128 15.16 13.20 -1.50
C ILE A 128 16.10 14.13 -2.28
N LYS A 129 16.28 15.37 -1.81
CA LYS A 129 17.17 16.35 -2.45
C LYS A 129 18.63 15.90 -2.46
N ALA A 130 19.07 15.22 -1.40
CA ALA A 130 20.40 14.64 -1.31
C ALA A 130 20.58 13.37 -2.16
N LYS A 131 19.48 12.77 -2.65
CA LYS A 131 19.46 11.47 -3.33
C LYS A 131 20.20 10.39 -2.53
N ASP A 132 20.04 10.42 -1.21
CA ASP A 132 20.64 9.45 -0.31
C ASP A 132 19.64 8.31 -0.06
N ALA A 133 19.89 7.15 -0.65
CA ALA A 133 18.98 6.01 -0.59
C ALA A 133 18.70 5.54 0.84
N ASP A 134 19.71 5.55 1.71
CA ASP A 134 19.58 5.09 3.09
C ASP A 134 18.83 6.12 3.94
N ALA A 135 19.15 7.40 3.78
CA ALA A 135 18.41 8.47 4.44
C ALA A 135 16.95 8.53 3.96
N ILE A 136 16.69 8.29 2.67
CA ILE A 136 15.33 8.22 2.13
C ILE A 136 14.58 7.04 2.76
N ALA A 137 15.19 5.85 2.84
CA ALA A 137 14.56 4.69 3.46
C ALA A 137 14.22 4.94 4.93
N ALA A 138 15.16 5.52 5.69
CA ALA A 138 14.95 5.86 7.10
C ALA A 138 13.85 6.91 7.29
N ALA A 139 13.87 8.01 6.51
CA ALA A 139 12.87 9.06 6.60
C ALA A 139 11.48 8.58 6.14
N SER A 140 11.41 7.77 5.10
CA SER A 140 10.16 7.18 4.61
C SER A 140 9.50 6.30 5.66
N LYS A 141 10.29 5.52 6.41
CA LYS A 141 9.78 4.75 7.55
C LYS A 141 9.16 5.65 8.60
N LYS A 142 9.85 6.72 9.02
CA LYS A 142 9.32 7.68 10.01
C LYS A 142 8.02 8.35 9.54
N VAL A 143 7.93 8.71 8.26
CA VAL A 143 6.69 9.29 7.68
C VAL A 143 5.54 8.29 7.77
N ASN A 144 5.76 7.03 7.38
CA ASN A 144 4.74 5.99 7.50
C ASN A 144 4.31 5.73 8.95
N ASP A 145 5.27 5.64 9.87
CA ASP A 145 4.99 5.46 11.30
C ASP A 145 4.17 6.65 11.85
N SER A 146 4.50 7.89 11.44
CA SER A 146 3.75 9.09 11.83
C SER A 146 2.34 9.13 11.26
N MET A 147 2.14 8.70 10.01
CA MET A 147 0.81 8.59 9.41
C MET A 147 -0.04 7.56 10.16
N ALA A 148 0.50 6.37 10.43
CA ALA A 148 -0.21 5.33 11.17
C ALA A 148 -0.59 5.80 12.58
N ALA A 149 0.32 6.49 13.26
CA ALA A 149 0.06 7.06 14.58
C ALA A 149 -1.04 8.14 14.55
N LYS A 150 -1.07 9.00 13.52
CA LYS A 150 -2.14 9.98 13.34
C LYS A 150 -3.48 9.31 13.07
N THR A 151 -3.54 8.37 12.12
CA THR A 151 -4.77 7.62 11.81
C THR A 151 -5.36 6.98 13.06
N LYS A 152 -4.53 6.32 13.87
CA LYS A 152 -4.99 5.71 15.12
C LYS A 152 -5.52 6.74 16.13
N ALA A 153 -4.86 7.89 16.23
CA ALA A 153 -5.31 8.97 17.11
C ALA A 153 -6.63 9.59 16.64
N ASP A 154 -6.78 9.80 15.33
CA ASP A 154 -7.99 10.35 14.71
C ASP A 154 -9.17 9.36 14.86
N GLU A 155 -8.94 8.06 14.67
CA GLU A 155 -9.94 7.00 14.91
C GLU A 155 -10.36 6.92 16.40
N GLU A 156 -9.42 7.06 17.33
CA GLU A 156 -9.74 7.08 18.77
C GLU A 156 -10.54 8.33 19.15
N ALA A 157 -10.16 9.50 18.61
CA ALA A 157 -10.86 10.75 18.83
C ALA A 157 -12.28 10.70 18.26
N GLN A 158 -12.45 10.15 17.05
CA GLN A 158 -13.75 9.93 16.43
C GLN A 158 -14.63 9.02 17.29
N ARG A 159 -14.10 7.89 17.77
CA ARG A 159 -14.86 6.97 18.62
C ARG A 159 -15.33 7.64 19.92
N LYS A 160 -14.48 8.45 20.56
CA LYS A 160 -14.87 9.21 21.76
C LYS A 160 -15.95 10.25 21.46
N ALA A 161 -15.81 10.97 20.35
CA ALA A 161 -16.81 11.94 19.92
C ALA A 161 -18.17 11.29 19.62
N GLU A 162 -18.18 10.11 18.99
CA GLU A 162 -19.40 9.33 18.73
C GLU A 162 -20.04 8.82 20.02
N GLU A 163 -19.25 8.33 20.98
CA GLU A 163 -19.73 7.90 22.29
C GLU A 163 -20.32 9.06 23.10
N GLU A 164 -19.65 10.21 23.12
CA GLU A 164 -20.15 11.42 23.78
C GLU A 164 -21.43 11.95 23.11
N ALA A 165 -21.51 11.94 21.78
CA ALA A 165 -22.71 12.32 21.05
C ALA A 165 -23.89 11.37 21.34
N ALA A 166 -23.64 10.06 21.40
CA ALA A 166 -24.65 9.07 21.76
C ALA A 166 -25.15 9.24 23.21
N ALA A 167 -24.24 9.52 24.14
CA ALA A 167 -24.59 9.78 25.55
C ALA A 167 -25.44 11.07 25.71
N GLN A 168 -25.09 12.14 24.98
CA GLN A 168 -25.86 13.38 24.97
C GLN A 168 -27.26 13.18 24.38
N ALA A 169 -27.37 12.46 23.26
CA ALA A 169 -28.66 12.14 22.64
C ALA A 169 -29.54 11.29 23.57
N ALA A 170 -28.97 10.32 24.28
CA ALA A 170 -29.69 9.52 25.26
C ALA A 170 -30.18 10.35 26.46
N ALA A 171 -29.36 11.28 26.96
CA ALA A 171 -29.72 12.18 28.05
C ALA A 171 -30.87 13.14 27.65
N GLU A 172 -30.82 13.69 26.44
CA GLU A 172 -31.86 14.58 25.91
C GLU A 172 -33.20 13.82 25.70
N ALA A 173 -33.15 12.60 25.15
CA ALA A 173 -34.33 11.75 25.02
C ALA A 173 -34.96 11.41 26.39
N ALA A 174 -34.15 11.12 27.41
CA ALA A 174 -34.63 10.89 28.77
C ALA A 174 -35.28 12.14 29.38
N ALA A 175 -34.68 13.32 29.17
CA ALA A 175 -35.25 14.59 29.64
C ALA A 175 -36.59 14.91 28.97
N ALA A 176 -36.72 14.68 27.65
CA ALA A 176 -37.97 14.86 26.92
C ALA A 176 -39.09 13.92 27.42
N ALA A 177 -38.76 12.67 27.74
CA ALA A 177 -39.71 11.72 28.31
C ALA A 177 -40.21 12.15 29.70
N GLN A 178 -39.33 12.68 30.57
CA GLN A 178 -39.73 13.21 31.88
C GLN A 178 -40.61 14.47 31.80
N ALA A 179 -40.40 15.33 30.80
CA ALA A 179 -41.24 16.51 30.60
C ALA A 179 -42.69 16.13 30.22
N GLN A 180 -42.89 15.06 29.42
CA GLN A 180 -44.23 14.62 29.04
C GLN A 180 -45.01 13.98 30.21
N THR A 181 -44.35 13.31 31.15
CA THR A 181 -45.02 12.72 32.31
C THR A 181 -45.47 13.78 33.33
N GLN A 182 -44.71 14.87 33.49
CA GLN A 182 -45.08 16.00 34.36
C GLN A 182 -46.27 16.82 33.82
N GLN A 183 -46.44 16.95 32.51
CA GLN A 183 -47.61 17.63 31.91
C GLN A 183 -48.92 16.85 32.12
N SER A 184 -48.85 15.52 32.31
CA SER A 184 -50.01 14.67 32.58
C SER A 184 -50.45 14.69 34.06
N TYR A 185 -49.68 15.32 34.96
CA TYR A 185 -49.96 15.39 36.41
C TYR A 185 -50.50 16.75 36.89
N SER A 186 -50.98 17.59 35.97
CA SER A 186 -51.75 18.80 36.30
C SER A 186 -53.16 18.40 36.76
N ALA A 187 -53.41 18.50 38.07
CA ALA A 187 -54.60 18.03 38.77
C ALA A 187 -55.94 18.45 38.12
N PRO A 188 -56.95 17.55 38.05
CA PRO A 188 -58.32 17.99 37.83
C PRO A 188 -58.76 18.84 39.04
N GLN A 189 -59.01 20.13 38.81
CA GLN A 189 -59.66 21.01 39.77
C GLN A 189 -61.05 20.42 40.09
N GLN A 190 -61.15 19.78 41.26
CA GLN A 190 -62.38 19.25 41.81
C GLN A 190 -63.26 20.41 42.29
N SER A 191 -64.18 20.88 41.43
CA SER A 191 -65.28 21.74 41.85
C SER A 191 -66.34 20.91 42.56
N TYR A 192 -66.34 20.95 43.90
CA TYR A 192 -67.34 20.31 44.75
C TYR A 192 -68.54 21.25 44.94
N THR A 193 -69.65 20.98 44.26
CA THR A 193 -70.97 21.56 44.59
C THR A 193 -71.93 20.43 44.95
N PRO A 194 -72.38 20.32 46.21
CA PRO A 194 -73.44 19.37 46.57
C PRO A 194 -74.78 19.96 46.14
N SER A 195 -75.52 19.26 45.27
CA SER A 195 -76.96 19.51 45.16
C SER A 195 -77.76 18.25 44.90
N TYR A 196 -78.97 18.31 45.40
CA TYR A 196 -79.83 17.28 45.94
C TYR A 196 -80.87 16.83 44.90
N SER A 197 -81.05 15.51 44.82
CA SER A 197 -82.18 14.70 44.31
C SER A 197 -83.18 15.27 43.29
N GLY A 198 -83.41 14.51 42.21
CA GLY A 198 -84.67 14.54 41.46
C GLY A 198 -84.71 13.75 40.15
N GLY A 199 -85.12 12.47 40.20
CA GLY A 199 -86.08 11.87 39.26
C GLY A 199 -85.69 11.48 37.81
N THR A 200 -85.46 10.17 37.62
CA THR A 200 -86.05 9.28 36.56
C THR A 200 -86.09 9.67 35.08
N SER A 201 -85.41 8.89 34.23
CA SER A 201 -85.98 7.87 33.30
C SER A 201 -85.08 7.69 32.07
N GLY A 202 -84.93 6.45 31.58
CA GLY A 202 -84.33 6.18 30.26
C GLY A 202 -83.46 4.94 30.22
N SER A 203 -83.96 3.91 29.55
CA SER A 203 -83.48 2.53 29.51
C SER A 203 -82.23 2.26 28.64
N THR A 204 -81.65 1.09 28.93
CA THR A 204 -81.08 0.05 28.03
C THR A 204 -79.68 0.17 27.41
N GLY A 205 -78.90 -0.91 27.66
CA GLY A 205 -77.71 -1.36 26.93
C GLY A 205 -76.40 -0.92 27.60
N GLY A 206 -75.57 -1.73 28.27
CA GLY A 206 -75.24 -3.13 28.05
C GLY A 206 -73.89 -3.23 27.33
N GLY A 207 -72.83 -3.66 28.03
CA GLY A 207 -71.64 -4.25 27.38
C GLY A 207 -70.30 -3.61 27.71
N SER A 208 -69.51 -4.36 28.49
CA SER A 208 -68.09 -4.19 28.80
C SER A 208 -67.17 -4.13 27.58
N GLY A 209 -65.95 -3.61 27.78
CA GLY A 209 -64.78 -4.10 27.05
C GLY A 209 -63.81 -3.02 26.58
N SER A 210 -62.63 -3.01 27.19
CA SER A 210 -61.41 -2.31 26.80
C SER A 210 -61.14 -2.30 25.29
N SER A 211 -60.60 -1.19 24.76
CA SER A 211 -59.65 -1.19 23.63
C SER A 211 -59.07 0.22 23.42
N ALA A 212 -57.74 0.27 23.26
CA ALA A 212 -56.94 1.42 22.85
C ALA A 212 -57.32 1.93 21.43
N PRO A 213 -56.98 3.17 21.06
CA PRO A 213 -56.91 3.55 19.66
C PRO A 213 -55.51 3.29 19.08
N ASP A 214 -55.53 2.51 18.00
CA ASP A 214 -54.73 2.59 16.78
C ASP A 214 -53.38 3.32 16.79
N PHE A 215 -52.31 2.54 16.60
CA PHE A 215 -51.32 2.91 15.58
C PHE A 215 -51.06 1.71 14.66
N VAL A 216 -51.22 1.98 13.38
CA VAL A 216 -51.12 1.06 12.24
C VAL A 216 -49.68 0.59 12.07
N PRO A 217 -49.37 -0.73 12.08
CA PRO A 217 -48.18 -1.25 11.44
C PRO A 217 -48.52 -1.66 10.00
N VAL A 218 -47.88 -1.02 9.03
CA VAL A 218 -47.94 -1.51 7.65
C VAL A 218 -46.97 -2.67 7.51
N SER A 219 -47.51 -3.89 7.49
CA SER A 219 -46.80 -5.10 7.06
C SER A 219 -47.60 -5.73 5.94
N LYS A 220 -47.10 -5.61 4.71
CA LYS A 220 -47.44 -6.52 3.61
C LYS A 220 -46.39 -7.63 3.63
N GLY A 221 -46.73 -8.75 4.25
CA GLY A 221 -45.99 -10.00 4.10
C GLY A 221 -46.35 -10.73 2.81
N PHE A 222 -45.62 -11.80 2.51
CA PHE A 222 -45.93 -13.07 1.79
C PHE A 222 -44.56 -13.62 1.31
N GLY A 223 -44.09 -14.83 1.57
CA GLY A 223 -44.58 -15.99 2.30
C GLY A 223 -43.62 -17.19 2.04
N VAL A 224 -43.43 -18.01 3.07
CA VAL A 224 -43.26 -19.48 3.12
C VAL A 224 -42.19 -20.22 2.28
N GLY A 225 -41.42 -21.08 2.97
CA GLY A 225 -40.72 -22.23 2.37
C GLY A 225 -39.55 -22.77 3.19
N SER A 226 -39.83 -23.54 4.25
CA SER A 226 -38.85 -24.39 4.93
C SER A 226 -38.32 -25.50 4.01
N ALA A 227 -37.04 -25.86 4.14
CA ALA A 227 -36.57 -27.20 4.51
C ALA A 227 -35.06 -27.33 4.25
N ASP A 228 -34.42 -28.03 5.17
CA ASP A 228 -33.06 -28.49 5.21
C ASP A 228 -32.54 -29.22 3.95
N ASP A 229 -31.20 -29.31 3.94
CA ASP A 229 -30.34 -30.34 3.34
C ASP A 229 -29.62 -30.11 2.00
N CYS A 230 -28.32 -30.43 2.10
CA CYS A 230 -27.37 -30.93 1.11
C CYS A 230 -26.33 -30.00 0.45
N ASP A 231 -25.07 -30.41 0.71
CA ASP A 231 -23.84 -30.31 -0.11
C ASP A 231 -23.11 -28.97 -0.17
N ALA A 232 -21.93 -28.77 0.45
CA ALA A 232 -20.81 -29.69 0.71
C ALA A 232 -20.23 -30.41 -0.52
N ALA A 233 -20.16 -29.77 -1.69
CA ALA A 233 -19.25 -30.22 -2.75
C ALA A 233 -18.95 -29.14 -3.80
N CYS A 234 -17.83 -28.43 -3.65
CA CYS A 234 -16.93 -28.07 -4.78
C CYS A 234 -15.64 -27.43 -4.25
N ARG A 235 -14.80 -28.26 -3.64
CA ARG A 235 -13.37 -28.01 -3.47
C ARG A 235 -12.66 -29.16 -4.18
N ALA A 236 -11.99 -28.89 -5.30
CA ALA A 236 -10.97 -29.77 -5.84
C ALA A 236 -9.88 -28.96 -6.59
N PRO A 237 -8.60 -29.32 -6.44
CA PRO A 237 -7.47 -28.71 -7.13
C PRO A 237 -7.18 -29.42 -8.46
N ILE A 238 -6.57 -28.74 -9.43
CA ILE A 238 -5.97 -29.38 -10.60
C ILE A 238 -4.48 -29.05 -10.60
N GLN A 239 -3.67 -30.09 -10.40
CA GLN A 239 -2.28 -30.14 -10.84
C GLN A 239 -2.23 -30.79 -12.23
N HIS A 240 -1.37 -30.25 -13.08
CA HIS A 240 -0.62 -30.99 -14.09
C HIS A 240 0.81 -30.46 -14.09
#